data_AF-A0A7T3FZN2-F1
#
_entry.id   AF-A0A7T3FZN2-F1
#
_cell.length_a   1.000
_cell.length_b   1.000
_cell.length_c   1.000
_cell.angle_alpha   90.00
_cell.angle_beta   90.00
_cell.angle_gamma   90.00
#
_symmetry.space_group_name_H-M   'P 1'
#
loop_
_entity.id
_entity.type
_entity.pdbx_description
1 polymer ?
#
loop_
_entity_poly.entity_id
_entity_poly.type
_entity_poly.pdbx_seq_one_letter_code
_entity_poly.pdbx_strand_id
1 'polypeptide(L)'
;MAPIISEDNIEGVDEATLGGTGRGGILSDGYLREAPLASYLDEGERPVMVRSNGKKGVLRSEVGVDETERIAPGEGYRAFALATDARLRFVVGATDDGDRAVDVSLADVEVVEHSDGLLAGEFVVTTAADVEWYFPSRSGLEPMVEYLDAASLSWIAIEERLDDARAAIAEAHRLTRARWYDDALSAVRDAMAETDAARRSERELCAGGVSVATERIERAEARIDEVQRSVLEGRAARAIDRAETRWREGEYANAHDAYGRAHDDYEEALTTVSVSGSTDGGVAERLRRKLDRVERNVAALERAPVDSAEEARERARETDDLRERGDRLDFALDRYRTALELDWGRSTRRFEGDRAAIRDAVDAVARDLVETRRRYATWRVRTGDDHREEGRTARAESCYRDAYDALGETVAPARELVPDALDALTAHRDAVADRLRRLDTTDDQTPIPSGSH
;
A
#
# COMPACT_ATOMS: atom_id res chain seq x y z
N MET A 1 -26.74 -16.58 -15.24
CA MET A 1 -28.09 -16.02 -15.51
C MET A 1 -28.01 -15.20 -16.78
N ALA A 2 -29.11 -15.08 -17.52
CA ALA A 2 -29.19 -14.12 -18.63
C ALA A 2 -29.29 -12.69 -18.05
N PRO A 3 -28.76 -11.66 -18.74
CA PRO A 3 -28.85 -10.28 -18.26
C PRO A 3 -30.32 -9.80 -18.24
N ILE A 4 -30.64 -8.90 -17.32
CA ILE A 4 -31.99 -8.31 -17.18
C ILE A 4 -32.38 -7.53 -18.45
N ILE A 5 -31.43 -6.76 -18.97
CA ILE A 5 -31.53 -6.09 -20.26
C ILE A 5 -31.00 -7.05 -21.33
N SER A 6 -31.90 -7.54 -22.17
CA SER A 6 -31.64 -8.39 -23.33
C SER A 6 -32.27 -7.80 -24.59
N GLU A 7 -31.84 -8.28 -25.77
CA GLU A 7 -32.40 -7.82 -27.07
C GLU A 7 -33.93 -7.96 -27.11
N ASP A 8 -34.49 -9.02 -26.51
CA ASP A 8 -35.92 -9.31 -26.47
C ASP A 8 -36.77 -8.21 -25.79
N ASN A 9 -36.23 -7.58 -24.74
CA ASN A 9 -36.96 -6.53 -24.01
C ASN A 9 -36.84 -5.17 -24.70
N ILE A 10 -35.77 -4.95 -25.48
CA ILE A 10 -35.51 -3.72 -26.23
C ILE A 10 -36.32 -3.68 -27.54
N GLU A 11 -36.57 -4.85 -28.17
CA GLU A 11 -37.41 -4.95 -29.38
C GLU A 11 -38.85 -4.44 -29.17
N GLY A 12 -39.30 -4.29 -27.92
CA GLY A 12 -40.57 -3.67 -27.56
C GLY A 12 -40.61 -2.13 -27.63
N VAL A 13 -39.49 -1.46 -27.92
CA VAL A 13 -39.39 0.00 -28.05
C VAL A 13 -39.50 0.42 -29.51
N ASP A 14 -40.71 0.80 -29.92
CA ASP A 14 -40.99 1.27 -31.28
C ASP A 14 -40.33 2.63 -31.57
N GLU A 15 -39.47 2.70 -32.61
CA GLU A 15 -38.81 3.93 -33.07
C GLU A 15 -39.82 5.04 -33.41
N ALA A 16 -41.00 4.69 -33.93
CA ALA A 16 -42.05 5.67 -34.20
C ALA A 16 -42.61 6.27 -32.90
N THR A 17 -42.60 5.51 -31.81
CA THR A 17 -42.99 5.96 -30.47
C THR A 17 -41.93 6.88 -29.85
N LEU A 18 -40.65 6.58 -30.04
CA LEU A 18 -39.54 7.42 -29.55
C LEU A 18 -39.38 8.72 -30.34
N GLY A 19 -39.58 8.69 -31.66
CA GLY A 19 -39.40 9.85 -32.55
C GLY A 19 -40.65 10.69 -32.79
N GLY A 20 -41.83 10.24 -32.36
CA GLY A 20 -43.09 10.90 -32.64
C GLY A 20 -43.29 12.21 -31.86
N THR A 21 -43.78 13.25 -32.55
CA THR A 21 -44.15 14.55 -31.98
C THR A 21 -45.47 15.05 -32.57
N GLY A 22 -46.16 15.94 -31.85
CA GLY A 22 -47.30 16.69 -32.38
C GLY A 22 -48.67 16.23 -31.89
N ARG A 23 -49.65 17.13 -32.06
CA ARG A 23 -51.03 16.97 -31.60
C ARG A 23 -51.78 15.96 -32.44
N GLY A 24 -52.50 15.06 -31.78
CA GLY A 24 -53.37 14.06 -32.40
C GLY A 24 -54.69 14.66 -32.89
N GLY A 25 -55.29 14.02 -33.88
CA GLY A 25 -56.62 14.38 -34.38
C GLY A 25 -57.76 13.85 -33.50
N ILE A 26 -58.99 14.05 -33.95
CA ILE A 26 -60.22 13.57 -33.26
C ILE A 26 -60.24 12.03 -33.13
N LEU A 27 -59.51 11.31 -33.99
CA LEU A 27 -59.49 9.85 -34.09
C LEU A 27 -58.12 9.22 -33.81
N SER A 28 -57.09 10.01 -33.51
CA SER A 28 -55.73 9.52 -33.24
C SER A 28 -55.14 10.22 -32.02
N ASP A 29 -54.58 9.46 -31.07
CA ASP A 29 -53.85 10.06 -29.96
C ASP A 29 -52.57 10.73 -30.49
N GLY A 30 -52.29 11.96 -30.02
CA GLY A 30 -51.06 12.67 -30.36
C GLY A 30 -49.88 12.22 -29.51
N TYR A 31 -48.72 12.84 -29.71
CA TYR A 31 -47.49 12.53 -28.99
C TYR A 31 -47.22 13.60 -27.93
N LEU A 32 -45.97 14.06 -27.83
CA LEU A 32 -45.51 15.16 -27.00
C LEU A 32 -45.60 16.49 -27.77
N ARG A 33 -45.68 17.61 -27.06
CA ARG A 33 -45.85 18.95 -27.65
C ARG A 33 -44.55 19.52 -28.20
N GLU A 34 -43.47 19.35 -27.46
CA GLU A 34 -42.24 20.12 -27.64
C GLU A 34 -41.16 19.32 -28.35
N ALA A 35 -40.92 18.09 -27.89
CA ALA A 35 -39.82 17.29 -28.37
C ALA A 35 -40.16 15.79 -28.38
N PRO A 36 -39.51 14.99 -29.24
CA PRO A 36 -39.73 13.54 -29.29
C PRO A 36 -39.30 12.90 -27.97
N LEU A 37 -39.87 11.75 -27.60
CA LEU A 37 -39.56 11.08 -26.34
C LEU A 37 -38.05 10.74 -26.22
N ALA A 38 -37.38 10.46 -27.34
CA ALA A 38 -35.94 10.23 -27.40
C ALA A 38 -35.08 11.42 -26.92
N SER A 39 -35.54 12.67 -27.08
CA SER A 39 -34.74 13.84 -26.68
C SER A 39 -34.70 14.05 -25.17
N TYR A 40 -35.47 13.27 -24.42
CA TYR A 40 -35.42 13.30 -22.96
C TYR A 40 -34.31 12.39 -22.43
N LEU A 41 -33.81 11.42 -23.19
CA LEU A 41 -32.72 10.54 -22.75
C LEU A 41 -31.40 11.30 -22.60
N ASP A 42 -30.62 10.94 -21.56
CA ASP A 42 -29.26 11.45 -21.40
C ASP A 42 -28.31 10.78 -22.40
N GLU A 43 -27.14 11.39 -22.62
CA GLU A 43 -26.10 10.80 -23.47
C GLU A 43 -25.68 9.42 -22.93
N GLY A 44 -25.78 8.40 -23.77
CA GLY A 44 -25.46 7.01 -23.39
C GLY A 44 -26.56 6.25 -22.63
N GLU A 45 -27.66 6.91 -22.27
CA GLU A 45 -28.83 6.26 -21.66
C GLU A 45 -29.62 5.46 -22.71
N ARG A 46 -29.98 4.22 -22.38
CA ARG A 46 -30.69 3.34 -23.33
C ARG A 46 -32.15 3.13 -22.91
N PRO A 47 -33.11 3.36 -23.83
CA PRO A 47 -34.49 3.02 -23.58
C PRO A 47 -34.65 1.50 -23.58
N VAL A 48 -35.32 0.95 -22.56
CA VAL A 48 -35.59 -0.49 -22.43
C VAL A 48 -37.05 -0.79 -22.71
N MET A 49 -37.99 -0.03 -22.15
CA MET A 49 -39.42 -0.19 -22.43
C MET A 49 -40.17 1.14 -22.44
N VAL A 50 -41.20 1.24 -23.28
CA VAL A 50 -42.12 2.40 -23.31
C VAL A 50 -43.57 1.95 -23.19
N ARG A 51 -44.36 2.62 -22.36
CA ARG A 51 -45.81 2.46 -22.28
C ARG A 51 -46.49 3.81 -22.35
N SER A 52 -47.59 3.90 -23.09
CA SER A 52 -48.46 5.08 -23.06
C SER A 52 -49.81 4.73 -22.46
N ASN A 53 -50.37 5.65 -21.69
CA ASN A 53 -51.72 5.54 -21.16
C ASN A 53 -52.71 6.55 -21.76
N GLY A 54 -52.36 7.14 -22.90
CA GLY A 54 -53.19 8.14 -23.56
C GLY A 54 -53.38 9.37 -22.68
N LYS A 55 -54.64 9.70 -22.41
CA LYS A 55 -55.04 10.92 -21.66
C LYS A 55 -55.10 10.73 -20.13
N LYS A 56 -54.70 9.57 -19.61
CA LYS A 56 -54.81 9.31 -18.17
C LYS A 56 -53.80 10.10 -17.35
N GLY A 57 -52.56 10.24 -17.84
CA GLY A 57 -51.52 10.96 -17.10
C GLY A 57 -50.92 10.13 -15.97
N VAL A 58 -50.25 10.78 -15.03
CA VAL A 58 -49.56 10.13 -13.90
C VAL A 58 -50.14 10.66 -12.60
N LEU A 59 -50.28 9.81 -11.58
CA LEU A 59 -50.65 10.23 -10.24
C LEU A 59 -49.44 10.14 -9.32
N ARG A 60 -49.35 11.07 -8.37
CA ARG A 60 -48.35 11.12 -7.31
C ARG A 60 -49.07 11.14 -5.97
N SER A 61 -48.63 10.32 -5.03
CA SER A 61 -49.06 10.38 -3.63
C SER A 61 -47.86 10.31 -2.68
N GLU A 62 -48.03 10.76 -1.44
CA GLU A 62 -47.14 10.41 -0.34
C GLU A 62 -47.68 9.14 0.33
N VAL A 63 -46.80 8.21 0.72
CA VAL A 63 -47.20 6.94 1.35
C VAL A 63 -48.04 7.22 2.60
N GLY A 64 -49.21 6.58 2.68
CA GLY A 64 -50.14 6.75 3.80
C GLY A 64 -51.01 8.01 3.74
N VAL A 65 -50.96 8.76 2.63
CA VAL A 65 -51.83 9.91 2.35
C VAL A 65 -52.81 9.56 1.22
N ASP A 66 -54.11 9.80 1.45
CA ASP A 66 -55.17 9.51 0.47
C ASP A 66 -55.27 10.55 -0.67
N GLU A 67 -54.52 11.65 -0.58
CA GLU A 67 -54.53 12.75 -1.56
C GLU A 67 -53.54 12.47 -2.70
N THR A 68 -54.06 12.24 -3.90
CA THR A 68 -53.25 12.04 -5.11
C THR A 68 -53.22 13.31 -5.98
N GLU A 69 -52.02 13.79 -6.29
CA GLU A 69 -51.80 14.84 -7.31
C GLU A 69 -51.81 14.19 -8.70
N ARG A 70 -52.64 14.71 -9.62
CA ARG A 70 -52.71 14.21 -11.00
C ARG A 70 -52.02 15.14 -11.98
N ILE A 71 -51.07 14.58 -12.73
CA ILE A 71 -50.40 15.24 -13.85
C ILE A 71 -51.00 14.70 -15.16
N ALA A 72 -51.98 15.41 -15.70
CA ALA A 72 -52.70 15.00 -16.91
C ALA A 72 -52.18 15.70 -18.18
N PRO A 73 -52.17 15.02 -19.34
CA PRO A 73 -51.77 15.64 -20.59
C PRO A 73 -52.83 16.60 -21.14
N GLY A 74 -52.40 17.59 -21.91
CA GLY A 74 -53.27 18.53 -22.61
C GLY A 74 -54.07 17.91 -23.74
N GLU A 75 -55.03 18.66 -24.29
CA GLU A 75 -55.95 18.14 -25.31
C GLU A 75 -55.23 17.75 -26.62
N GLY A 76 -55.25 16.45 -26.93
CA GLY A 76 -54.64 15.90 -28.14
C GLY A 76 -53.19 15.45 -27.94
N TYR A 77 -52.72 15.40 -26.69
CA TYR A 77 -51.42 14.86 -26.29
C TYR A 77 -51.61 13.64 -25.37
N ARG A 78 -50.52 12.94 -25.07
CA ARG A 78 -50.53 11.74 -24.22
C ARG A 78 -49.41 11.73 -23.19
N ALA A 79 -49.53 10.83 -22.22
CA ALA A 79 -48.48 10.53 -21.26
C ALA A 79 -47.78 9.20 -21.55
N PHE A 80 -46.52 9.13 -21.16
CA PHE A 80 -45.64 7.99 -21.34
C PHE A 80 -44.91 7.63 -20.04
N ALA A 81 -44.72 6.34 -19.82
CA ALA A 81 -43.73 5.77 -18.92
C ALA A 81 -42.61 5.17 -19.77
N LEU A 82 -41.39 5.68 -19.59
CA LEU A 82 -40.17 5.27 -20.27
C LEU A 82 -39.25 4.66 -19.23
N ALA A 83 -39.08 3.35 -19.26
CA ALA A 83 -38.10 2.66 -18.45
C ALA A 83 -36.78 2.58 -19.23
N THR A 84 -35.70 3.06 -18.63
CA THR A 84 -34.34 3.05 -19.19
C THR A 84 -33.45 2.14 -18.37
N ASP A 85 -32.19 2.00 -18.77
CA ASP A 85 -31.17 1.28 -18.01
C ASP A 85 -30.72 2.00 -16.72
N ALA A 86 -31.21 3.22 -16.45
CA ALA A 86 -30.85 4.01 -15.27
C ALA A 86 -32.04 4.51 -14.44
N ARG A 87 -33.20 4.77 -15.06
CA ARG A 87 -34.36 5.40 -14.40
C ARG A 87 -35.68 5.01 -15.05
N LEU A 88 -36.77 5.19 -14.30
CA LEU A 88 -38.11 5.31 -14.84
C LEU A 88 -38.41 6.80 -15.05
N ARG A 89 -38.76 7.18 -16.26
CA ARG A 89 -39.16 8.54 -16.61
C ARG A 89 -40.62 8.58 -17.03
N PHE A 90 -41.38 9.47 -16.42
CA PHE A 90 -42.71 9.84 -16.91
C PHE A 90 -42.63 11.11 -17.74
N VAL A 91 -43.23 11.12 -18.92
CA VAL A 91 -43.35 12.33 -19.75
C VAL A 91 -44.81 12.57 -20.10
N VAL A 92 -45.35 13.71 -19.66
CA VAL A 92 -46.75 14.09 -19.86
C VAL A 92 -46.83 15.27 -20.81
N GLY A 93 -47.46 15.07 -21.97
CA GLY A 93 -47.49 16.07 -23.02
C GLY A 93 -48.42 17.26 -22.74
N ALA A 94 -47.97 18.48 -23.04
CA ALA A 94 -48.76 19.72 -22.98
C ALA A 94 -49.49 19.98 -21.66
N THR A 95 -48.77 19.92 -20.54
CA THR A 95 -49.19 20.51 -19.26
C THR A 95 -49.15 22.05 -19.32
N ASP A 96 -49.46 22.74 -18.22
CA ASP A 96 -49.59 24.22 -18.15
C ASP A 96 -48.37 24.96 -18.74
N ASP A 97 -47.16 24.43 -18.54
CA ASP A 97 -45.90 25.03 -19.01
C ASP A 97 -45.25 24.31 -20.22
N GLY A 98 -45.86 23.24 -20.74
CA GLY A 98 -45.25 22.39 -21.78
C GLY A 98 -45.21 20.92 -21.43
N ASP A 99 -44.28 20.18 -21.99
CA ASP A 99 -44.15 18.76 -21.65
C ASP A 99 -43.51 18.64 -20.27
N ARG A 100 -44.17 17.93 -19.35
CA ARG A 100 -43.65 17.71 -17.99
C ARG A 100 -42.96 16.36 -17.91
N ALA A 101 -41.68 16.37 -17.59
CA ALA A 101 -40.89 15.16 -17.32
C ALA A 101 -40.69 14.99 -15.80
N VAL A 102 -40.81 13.75 -15.33
CA VAL A 102 -40.54 13.34 -13.95
C VAL A 102 -39.62 12.13 -13.99
N ASP A 103 -38.56 12.19 -13.20
CA ASP A 103 -37.55 11.13 -13.14
C ASP A 103 -37.65 10.41 -11.80
N VAL A 104 -37.65 9.08 -11.85
CA VAL A 104 -37.54 8.19 -10.70
C VAL A 104 -36.30 7.32 -10.93
N SER A 105 -35.25 7.55 -10.13
CA SER A 105 -34.02 6.75 -10.18
C SER A 105 -34.34 5.29 -9.86
N LEU A 106 -33.79 4.34 -10.62
CA LEU A 106 -33.99 2.92 -10.31
C LEU A 106 -33.39 2.53 -8.95
N ALA A 107 -32.36 3.23 -8.49
CA ALA A 107 -31.78 3.03 -7.16
C ALA A 107 -32.70 3.51 -6.01
N ASP A 108 -33.68 4.38 -6.32
CA ASP A 108 -34.62 4.90 -5.32
C ASP A 108 -35.92 4.10 -5.29
N VAL A 109 -36.12 3.12 -6.19
CA VAL A 109 -37.35 2.32 -6.27
C VAL A 109 -37.28 1.15 -5.29
N GLU A 110 -38.13 1.15 -4.27
CA GLU A 110 -38.17 0.09 -3.25
C GLU A 110 -39.19 -0.99 -3.58
N VAL A 111 -40.35 -0.58 -4.11
CA VAL A 111 -41.48 -1.47 -4.40
C VAL A 111 -42.05 -1.14 -5.76
N VAL A 112 -42.28 -2.17 -6.57
CA VAL A 112 -43.07 -2.08 -7.80
C VAL A 112 -44.28 -2.99 -7.65
N GLU A 113 -45.47 -2.41 -7.56
CA GLU A 113 -46.72 -3.16 -7.49
C GLU A 113 -47.45 -3.11 -8.83
N HIS A 114 -48.19 -4.18 -9.12
CA HIS A 114 -49.07 -4.27 -10.28
C HIS A 114 -50.47 -4.66 -9.83
N SER A 115 -51.47 -3.98 -10.36
CA SER A 115 -52.88 -4.34 -10.15
C SER A 115 -53.60 -4.49 -11.48
N ASP A 116 -54.30 -5.61 -11.65
CA ASP A 116 -55.15 -5.86 -12.81
C ASP A 116 -56.61 -5.51 -12.49
N GLY A 117 -57.07 -4.39 -13.04
CA GLY A 117 -58.49 -4.05 -13.07
C GLY A 117 -59.22 -4.69 -14.26
N LEU A 118 -60.53 -4.90 -14.15
CA LEU A 118 -61.38 -5.46 -15.21
C LEU A 118 -61.34 -4.72 -16.56
N LEU A 119 -60.86 -3.47 -16.59
CA LEU A 119 -60.83 -2.60 -17.78
C LEU A 119 -59.46 -1.96 -18.08
N ALA A 120 -58.54 -1.95 -17.11
CA ALA A 120 -57.22 -1.36 -17.19
C ALA A 120 -56.38 -1.85 -16.00
N GLY A 121 -55.11 -2.14 -16.23
CA GLY A 121 -54.14 -2.36 -15.17
C GLY A 121 -53.49 -1.05 -14.71
N GLU A 122 -52.75 -1.10 -13.63
CA GLU A 122 -51.94 -0.01 -13.11
C GLU A 122 -50.69 -0.58 -12.44
N PHE A 123 -49.55 0.06 -12.68
CA PHE A 123 -48.37 -0.19 -11.87
C PHE A 123 -48.14 1.00 -10.94
N VAL A 124 -47.63 0.70 -9.74
CA VAL A 124 -47.26 1.67 -8.72
C VAL A 124 -45.78 1.50 -8.43
N VAL A 125 -45.05 2.60 -8.41
CA VAL A 125 -43.64 2.64 -8.01
C VAL A 125 -43.53 3.46 -6.73
N THR A 126 -43.09 2.82 -5.65
CA THR A 126 -42.83 3.46 -4.37
C THR A 126 -41.34 3.73 -4.25
N THR A 127 -40.99 4.97 -3.95
CA THR A 127 -39.59 5.40 -3.79
C THR A 127 -39.16 5.42 -2.32
N ALA A 128 -37.86 5.36 -2.06
CA ALA A 128 -37.26 5.49 -0.72
C ALA A 128 -37.54 6.84 -0.03
N ALA A 129 -38.12 7.80 -0.75
CA ALA A 129 -38.59 9.07 -0.20
C ALA A 129 -40.07 9.02 0.22
N ASP A 130 -40.66 7.82 0.33
CA ASP A 130 -42.06 7.58 0.64
C ASP A 130 -43.03 8.26 -0.36
N VAL A 131 -42.67 8.25 -1.66
CA VAL A 131 -43.50 8.78 -2.74
C VAL A 131 -43.97 7.65 -3.65
N GLU A 132 -45.26 7.60 -3.91
CA GLU A 132 -45.91 6.62 -4.79
C GLU A 132 -46.26 7.27 -6.14
N TRP A 133 -45.81 6.63 -7.22
CA TRP A 133 -46.12 7.03 -8.59
C TRP A 133 -47.00 5.99 -9.25
N TYR A 134 -48.21 6.40 -9.65
CA TYR A 134 -49.19 5.52 -10.25
C TYR A 134 -49.29 5.75 -11.75
N PHE A 135 -49.20 4.67 -12.52
CA PHE A 135 -49.33 4.69 -13.97
C PHE A 135 -50.43 3.73 -14.46
N PRO A 136 -51.67 4.22 -14.61
CA PRO A 136 -52.77 3.38 -15.07
C PRO A 136 -52.68 3.18 -16.58
N SER A 137 -52.68 1.94 -17.09
CA SER A 137 -52.64 1.63 -18.53
C SER A 137 -53.68 0.60 -18.96
N ARG A 138 -54.09 0.64 -20.23
CA ARG A 138 -54.93 -0.40 -20.83
C ARG A 138 -54.12 -1.51 -21.51
N SER A 139 -52.82 -1.30 -21.69
CA SER A 139 -51.89 -2.30 -22.23
C SER A 139 -51.33 -3.18 -21.10
N GLY A 140 -50.78 -4.34 -21.46
CA GLY A 140 -50.07 -5.20 -20.51
C GLY A 140 -48.86 -4.48 -19.90
N LEU A 141 -48.84 -4.42 -18.57
CA LEU A 141 -47.80 -3.78 -17.77
C LEU A 141 -46.82 -4.77 -17.14
N GLU A 142 -47.18 -6.06 -17.10
CA GLU A 142 -46.40 -7.13 -16.47
C GLU A 142 -44.91 -7.13 -16.89
N PRO A 143 -44.52 -7.07 -18.18
CA PRO A 143 -43.10 -7.02 -18.55
C PRO A 143 -42.37 -5.76 -18.06
N MET A 144 -43.08 -4.62 -17.95
CA MET A 144 -42.50 -3.39 -17.43
C MET A 144 -42.29 -3.48 -15.92
N VAL A 145 -43.23 -4.10 -15.20
CA VAL A 145 -43.12 -4.31 -13.76
C VAL A 145 -42.00 -5.29 -13.43
N GLU A 146 -41.95 -6.43 -14.12
CA GLU A 146 -40.86 -7.41 -13.97
C GLU A 146 -39.49 -6.78 -14.25
N TYR A 147 -39.39 -5.95 -15.29
CA TYR A 147 -38.16 -5.21 -15.57
C TYR A 147 -37.80 -4.23 -14.45
N LEU A 148 -38.75 -3.38 -14.04
CA LEU A 148 -38.49 -2.34 -13.04
C LEU A 148 -38.08 -2.94 -11.69
N ASP A 149 -38.72 -4.03 -11.26
CA ASP A 149 -38.40 -4.76 -10.03
C ASP A 149 -36.98 -5.37 -10.09
N ALA A 150 -36.65 -6.08 -11.18
CA ALA A 150 -35.31 -6.65 -11.33
C ALA A 150 -34.21 -5.59 -11.46
N ALA A 151 -34.49 -4.52 -12.21
CA ALA A 151 -33.54 -3.44 -12.47
C ALA A 151 -33.31 -2.55 -11.24
N SER A 152 -34.34 -2.27 -10.43
CA SER A 152 -34.19 -1.52 -9.18
C SER A 152 -33.34 -2.29 -8.17
N LEU A 153 -33.58 -3.59 -7.98
CA LEU A 153 -32.76 -4.44 -7.11
C LEU A 153 -31.28 -4.45 -7.54
N SER A 154 -31.03 -4.48 -8.84
CA SER A 154 -29.66 -4.42 -9.38
C SER A 154 -29.00 -3.07 -9.13
N TRP A 155 -29.74 -1.96 -9.27
CA TRP A 155 -29.24 -0.62 -8.98
C TRP A 155 -28.99 -0.37 -7.50
N ILE A 156 -29.88 -0.83 -6.62
CA ILE A 156 -29.68 -0.80 -5.16
C ILE A 156 -28.38 -1.56 -4.82
N ALA A 157 -28.20 -2.77 -5.37
CA ALA A 157 -26.99 -3.54 -5.15
C ALA A 157 -25.73 -2.82 -5.67
N ILE A 158 -25.79 -2.09 -6.79
CA ILE A 158 -24.65 -1.29 -7.27
C ILE A 158 -24.34 -0.16 -6.28
N GLU A 159 -25.33 0.61 -5.84
CA GLU A 159 -25.10 1.74 -4.93
C GLU A 159 -24.60 1.32 -3.56
N GLU A 160 -25.16 0.25 -2.98
CA GLU A 160 -24.68 -0.32 -1.70
C GLU A 160 -23.19 -0.69 -1.79
N ARG A 161 -22.78 -1.35 -2.89
CA ARG A 161 -21.38 -1.72 -3.12
C ARG A 161 -20.48 -0.50 -3.28
N LEU A 162 -20.95 0.55 -3.95
CA LEU A 162 -20.20 1.79 -4.09
C LEU A 162 -20.08 2.55 -2.76
N ASP A 163 -21.08 2.47 -1.89
CA ASP A 163 -21.02 3.04 -0.54
C ASP A 163 -20.09 2.26 0.38
N ASP A 164 -20.10 0.92 0.31
CA ASP A 164 -19.14 0.07 1.02
C ASP A 164 -17.70 0.34 0.55
N ALA A 165 -17.49 0.50 -0.76
CA ALA A 165 -16.19 0.90 -1.31
C ALA A 165 -15.73 2.27 -0.77
N ARG A 166 -16.65 3.25 -0.67
CA ARG A 166 -16.35 4.58 -0.09
C ARG A 166 -16.00 4.48 1.39
N ALA A 167 -16.69 3.63 2.15
CA ALA A 167 -16.39 3.39 3.56
C ALA A 167 -15.00 2.76 3.73
N ALA A 168 -14.66 1.76 2.92
CA ALA A 168 -13.35 1.12 2.92
C ALA A 168 -12.21 2.09 2.54
N ILE A 169 -12.43 2.98 1.56
CA ILE A 169 -11.50 4.07 1.22
C ILE A 169 -11.27 5.00 2.42
N ALA A 170 -12.34 5.41 3.10
CA ALA A 170 -12.25 6.28 4.28
C ALA A 170 -11.46 5.61 5.42
N GLU A 171 -11.66 4.30 5.60
CA GLU A 171 -10.93 3.50 6.57
C GLU A 171 -9.44 3.37 6.21
N ALA A 172 -9.11 3.08 4.95
CA ALA A 172 -7.73 3.07 4.48
C ALA A 172 -7.01 4.40 4.74
N HIS A 173 -7.68 5.54 4.53
CA HIS A 173 -7.15 6.86 4.89
C HIS A 173 -6.92 7.04 6.39
N ARG A 174 -7.82 6.53 7.25
CA ARG A 174 -7.67 6.59 8.71
C ARG A 174 -6.46 5.75 9.16
N LEU A 175 -6.33 4.54 8.65
CA LEU A 175 -5.25 3.60 8.96
C LEU A 175 -3.89 4.11 8.46
N THR A 176 -3.84 4.72 7.28
CA THR A 176 -2.64 5.38 6.73
C THR A 176 -2.14 6.49 7.66
N ARG A 177 -3.04 7.35 8.15
CA ARG A 177 -2.68 8.41 9.12
C ARG A 177 -2.17 7.84 10.44
N ALA A 178 -2.71 6.69 10.88
CA ALA A 178 -2.24 5.97 12.05
C ALA A 178 -0.94 5.16 11.80
N ARG A 179 -0.42 5.16 10.56
CA ARG A 179 0.75 4.38 10.10
C ARG A 179 0.56 2.87 10.21
N TRP A 180 -0.68 2.39 10.17
CA TRP A 180 -1.05 0.97 10.13
C TRP A 180 -1.20 0.54 8.67
N TYR A 181 -0.08 0.47 7.95
CA TYR A 181 -0.08 0.34 6.49
C TYR A 181 -0.57 -1.01 5.98
N ASP A 182 -0.29 -2.11 6.70
CA ASP A 182 -0.74 -3.45 6.26
C ASP A 182 -2.27 -3.57 6.38
N ASP A 183 -2.84 -3.02 7.46
CA ASP A 183 -4.29 -2.91 7.63
C ASP A 183 -4.90 -1.97 6.58
N ALA A 184 -4.24 -0.84 6.28
CA ALA A 184 -4.68 0.08 5.23
C ALA A 184 -4.72 -0.59 3.85
N LEU A 185 -3.73 -1.44 3.51
CA LEU A 185 -3.76 -2.24 2.28
C LEU A 185 -4.82 -3.34 2.31
N SER A 186 -5.25 -3.80 3.49
CA SER A 186 -6.43 -4.66 3.59
C SER A 186 -7.69 -3.91 3.22
N ALA A 187 -7.90 -2.71 3.78
CA ALA A 187 -9.05 -1.87 3.46
C ALA A 187 -9.08 -1.45 1.98
N VAL A 188 -7.92 -1.22 1.35
CA VAL A 188 -7.83 -1.01 -0.11
C VAL A 188 -8.33 -2.24 -0.88
N ARG A 189 -7.90 -3.45 -0.49
CA ARG A 189 -8.36 -4.70 -1.12
C ARG A 189 -9.85 -4.92 -0.94
N ASP A 190 -10.40 -4.56 0.21
CA ASP A 190 -11.84 -4.60 0.46
C ASP A 190 -12.57 -3.65 -0.50
N ALA A 191 -12.09 -2.40 -0.66
CA ALA A 191 -12.67 -1.45 -1.61
C ALA A 191 -12.63 -1.97 -3.06
N MET A 192 -11.52 -2.60 -3.49
CA MET A 192 -11.41 -3.21 -4.83
C MET A 192 -12.43 -4.34 -5.02
N ALA A 193 -12.61 -5.18 -3.99
CA ALA A 193 -13.57 -6.28 -4.04
C ALA A 193 -15.03 -5.77 -4.17
N GLU A 194 -15.33 -4.63 -3.53
CA GLU A 194 -16.65 -3.99 -3.64
C GLU A 194 -16.87 -3.36 -5.03
N THR A 195 -15.88 -2.71 -5.64
CA THR A 195 -16.02 -2.23 -7.03
C THR A 195 -16.13 -3.37 -8.03
N ASP A 196 -15.40 -4.47 -7.82
CA ASP A 196 -15.56 -5.69 -8.63
C ASP A 196 -16.97 -6.30 -8.47
N ALA A 197 -17.56 -6.22 -7.28
CA ALA A 197 -18.94 -6.64 -7.05
C ALA A 197 -19.94 -5.73 -7.75
N ALA A 198 -19.75 -4.41 -7.70
CA ALA A 198 -20.56 -3.46 -8.45
C ALA A 198 -20.49 -3.72 -9.97
N ARG A 199 -19.31 -4.02 -10.53
CA ARG A 199 -19.14 -4.44 -11.94
C ARG A 199 -19.92 -5.72 -12.28
N ARG A 200 -20.03 -6.67 -11.34
CA ARG A 200 -20.82 -7.89 -11.56
C ARG A 200 -22.31 -7.57 -11.60
N SER A 201 -22.82 -6.79 -10.65
CA SER A 201 -24.21 -6.35 -10.64
C SER A 201 -24.56 -5.54 -11.89
N GLU A 202 -23.66 -4.66 -12.34
CA GLU A 202 -23.81 -3.93 -13.61
C GLU A 202 -23.96 -4.88 -14.81
N ARG A 203 -23.14 -5.94 -14.88
CA ARG A 203 -23.20 -6.92 -15.98
C ARG A 203 -24.43 -7.81 -15.92
N GLU A 204 -24.93 -8.08 -14.72
CA GLU A 204 -26.21 -8.78 -14.51
C GLU A 204 -27.39 -7.92 -14.97
N LEU A 205 -27.33 -6.60 -14.74
CA LEU A 205 -28.29 -5.64 -15.28
C LEU A 205 -28.21 -5.55 -16.81
N CYS A 206 -27.01 -5.28 -17.34
CA CYS A 206 -26.76 -5.22 -18.77
C CYS A 206 -25.37 -5.77 -19.10
N ALA A 207 -25.30 -6.81 -19.93
CA ALA A 207 -24.03 -7.41 -20.34
C ALA A 207 -23.08 -6.42 -21.01
N GLY A 208 -23.62 -5.39 -21.68
CA GLY A 208 -22.86 -4.32 -22.32
C GLY A 208 -22.43 -3.18 -21.38
N GLY A 209 -22.67 -3.29 -20.07
CA GLY A 209 -22.47 -2.21 -19.10
C GLY A 209 -23.57 -1.15 -19.17
N VAL A 210 -23.68 -0.29 -18.16
CA VAL A 210 -24.61 0.85 -18.12
C VAL A 210 -23.80 2.11 -17.92
N SER A 211 -23.87 3.07 -18.85
CA SER A 211 -22.94 4.22 -18.90
C SER A 211 -22.80 4.94 -17.55
N VAL A 212 -23.93 5.26 -16.91
CA VAL A 212 -23.95 5.94 -15.61
C VAL A 212 -23.34 5.09 -14.50
N ALA A 213 -23.59 3.78 -14.48
CA ALA A 213 -23.02 2.87 -13.49
C ALA A 213 -21.51 2.70 -13.71
N THR A 214 -21.08 2.48 -14.96
CA THR A 214 -19.67 2.41 -15.37
C THR A 214 -18.91 3.65 -14.89
N GLU A 215 -19.39 4.85 -15.17
CA GLU A 215 -18.72 6.09 -14.74
C GLU A 215 -18.61 6.21 -13.21
N ARG A 216 -19.62 5.76 -12.47
CA ARG A 216 -19.61 5.78 -10.99
C ARG A 216 -18.58 4.79 -10.44
N ILE A 217 -18.52 3.59 -11.02
CA ILE A 217 -17.57 2.54 -10.65
C ILE A 217 -16.14 2.99 -10.97
N GLU A 218 -15.88 3.50 -12.18
CA GLU A 218 -14.56 3.98 -12.59
C GLU A 218 -14.06 5.13 -11.71
N ARG A 219 -14.96 6.02 -11.27
CA ARG A 219 -14.62 7.09 -10.33
C ARG A 219 -14.24 6.54 -8.94
N ALA A 220 -14.85 5.45 -8.50
CA ALA A 220 -14.47 4.77 -7.26
C ALA A 220 -13.13 4.05 -7.42
N GLU A 221 -12.94 3.28 -8.50
CA GLU A 221 -11.69 2.59 -8.87
C GLU A 221 -10.50 3.59 -8.91
N ALA A 222 -10.66 4.73 -9.58
CA ALA A 222 -9.63 5.77 -9.62
C ALA A 222 -9.24 6.34 -8.24
N ARG A 223 -10.21 6.44 -7.32
CA ARG A 223 -9.94 6.85 -5.93
C ARG A 223 -9.21 5.75 -5.15
N ILE A 224 -9.58 4.49 -5.36
CA ILE A 224 -8.90 3.34 -4.76
C ILE A 224 -7.43 3.33 -5.16
N ASP A 225 -7.13 3.53 -6.46
CA ASP A 225 -5.76 3.59 -6.98
C ASP A 225 -4.94 4.73 -6.36
N GLU A 226 -5.55 5.90 -6.16
CA GLU A 226 -4.90 7.01 -5.46
C GLU A 226 -4.54 6.65 -4.01
N VAL A 227 -5.48 6.05 -3.28
CA VAL A 227 -5.26 5.63 -1.89
C VAL A 227 -4.22 4.53 -1.81
N GLN A 228 -4.29 3.50 -2.65
CA GLN A 228 -3.32 2.40 -2.70
C GLN A 228 -1.90 2.94 -2.87
N ARG A 229 -1.68 3.84 -3.84
CA ARG A 229 -0.36 4.47 -4.03
C ARG A 229 0.10 5.23 -2.80
N SER A 230 -0.79 6.01 -2.17
CA SER A 230 -0.45 6.76 -0.96
C SER A 230 -0.03 5.84 0.20
N VAL A 231 -0.75 4.72 0.39
CA VAL A 231 -0.44 3.70 1.40
C VAL A 231 0.92 3.07 1.13
N LEU A 232 1.17 2.63 -0.11
CA LEU A 232 2.43 2.00 -0.54
C LEU A 232 3.61 2.96 -0.39
N GLU A 233 3.49 4.21 -0.86
CA GLU A 233 4.54 5.22 -0.70
C GLU A 233 4.87 5.47 0.79
N GLY A 234 3.86 5.48 1.66
CA GLY A 234 4.01 5.62 3.11
C GLY A 234 4.67 4.40 3.77
N ARG A 235 4.27 3.18 3.38
CA ARG A 235 4.86 1.93 3.88
C ARG A 235 6.33 1.81 3.47
N ALA A 236 6.65 2.15 2.22
CA ALA A 236 8.01 2.20 1.69
C ALA A 236 8.89 3.18 2.47
N ALA A 237 8.40 4.39 2.75
CA ALA A 237 9.14 5.38 3.53
C ALA A 237 9.47 4.87 4.95
N ARG A 238 8.50 4.25 5.63
CA ARG A 238 8.74 3.63 6.95
C ARG A 238 9.70 2.44 6.86
N ALA A 239 9.68 1.68 5.78
CA ALA A 239 10.62 0.60 5.55
C ALA A 239 12.05 1.13 5.34
N ILE A 240 12.23 2.23 4.61
CA ILE A 240 13.52 2.94 4.47
C ILE A 240 14.03 3.43 5.83
N ASP A 241 13.20 4.11 6.63
CA ASP A 241 13.61 4.61 7.96
C ASP A 241 14.14 3.47 8.85
N ARG A 242 13.42 2.32 8.84
CA ARG A 242 13.85 1.12 9.58
C ARG A 242 15.14 0.53 9.01
N ALA A 243 15.29 0.51 7.68
CA ALA A 243 16.49 0.01 7.03
C ALA A 243 17.71 0.85 7.41
N GLU A 244 17.59 2.18 7.39
CA GLU A 244 18.67 3.08 7.77
C GLU A 244 19.06 2.95 9.25
N THR A 245 18.10 2.81 10.17
CA THR A 245 18.41 2.56 11.59
C THR A 245 19.19 1.25 11.76
N ARG A 246 18.70 0.16 11.17
CA ARG A 246 19.35 -1.15 11.24
C ARG A 246 20.73 -1.15 10.62
N TRP A 247 20.92 -0.41 9.51
CA TRP A 247 22.22 -0.26 8.91
C TRP A 247 23.20 0.46 9.87
N ARG A 248 22.77 1.56 10.51
CA ARG A 248 23.61 2.25 11.52
C ARG A 248 23.97 1.35 12.71
N GLU A 249 23.09 0.42 13.07
CA GLU A 249 23.28 -0.55 14.16
C GLU A 249 24.11 -1.78 13.74
N GLY A 250 24.50 -1.90 12.47
CA GLY A 250 25.25 -3.06 11.95
C GLY A 250 24.39 -4.29 11.62
N GLU A 251 23.07 -4.18 11.70
CA GLU A 251 22.13 -5.25 11.35
C GLU A 251 21.91 -5.33 9.82
N TYR A 252 22.97 -5.59 9.06
CA TYR A 252 22.97 -5.50 7.60
C TYR A 252 21.88 -6.35 6.93
N ALA A 253 21.68 -7.60 7.37
CA ALA A 253 20.65 -8.48 6.81
C ALA A 253 19.23 -7.95 7.02
N ASN A 254 18.93 -7.44 8.21
CA ASN A 254 17.62 -6.86 8.54
C ASN A 254 17.39 -5.52 7.83
N ALA A 255 18.46 -4.77 7.56
CA ALA A 255 18.43 -3.56 6.73
C ALA A 255 18.12 -3.92 5.27
N HIS A 256 18.75 -4.96 4.73
CA HIS A 256 18.52 -5.45 3.35
C HIS A 256 17.06 -5.87 3.17
N ASP A 257 16.51 -6.68 4.07
CA ASP A 257 15.10 -7.09 4.02
C ASP A 257 14.13 -5.89 4.14
N ALA A 258 14.53 -4.82 4.83
CA ALA A 258 13.71 -3.61 4.94
C ALA A 258 13.76 -2.74 3.68
N TYR A 259 14.93 -2.61 3.03
CA TYR A 259 15.00 -1.98 1.71
C TYR A 259 14.28 -2.80 0.63
N GLY A 260 14.37 -4.13 0.67
CA GLY A 260 13.62 -5.01 -0.24
C GLY A 260 12.11 -4.74 -0.18
N ARG A 261 11.53 -4.66 1.03
CA ARG A 261 10.12 -4.26 1.19
C ARG A 261 9.82 -2.87 0.62
N ALA A 262 10.72 -1.90 0.78
CA ALA A 262 10.53 -0.56 0.22
C ALA A 262 10.60 -0.55 -1.31
N HIS A 263 11.45 -1.41 -1.89
CA HIS A 263 11.58 -1.61 -3.32
C HIS A 263 10.29 -2.20 -3.89
N ASP A 264 9.83 -3.33 -3.32
CA ASP A 264 8.57 -3.99 -3.71
C ASP A 264 7.37 -3.01 -3.66
N ASP A 265 7.27 -2.21 -2.60
CA ASP A 265 6.18 -1.22 -2.44
C ASP A 265 6.19 -0.14 -3.54
N TYR A 266 7.37 0.34 -3.95
CA TYR A 266 7.47 1.32 -5.03
C TYR A 266 7.22 0.71 -6.41
N GLU A 267 7.63 -0.54 -6.64
CA GLU A 267 7.29 -1.26 -7.87
C GLU A 267 5.79 -1.52 -7.99
N GLU A 268 5.13 -1.92 -6.90
CA GLU A 268 3.68 -2.10 -6.86
C GLU A 268 2.97 -0.77 -7.15
N ALA A 269 3.42 0.33 -6.52
CA ALA A 269 2.85 1.66 -6.78
C ALA A 269 3.03 2.12 -8.23
N LEU A 270 4.14 1.78 -8.89
CA LEU A 270 4.37 2.04 -10.32
C LEU A 270 3.45 1.20 -11.21
N THR A 271 3.17 -0.04 -10.81
CA THR A 271 2.24 -0.92 -11.51
C THR A 271 0.84 -0.34 -11.48
N THR A 272 0.36 0.14 -10.32
CA THR A 272 -0.93 0.84 -10.20
C THR A 272 -1.03 2.01 -11.19
N VAL A 273 -0.03 2.91 -11.23
CA VAL A 273 -0.05 4.05 -12.18
C VAL A 273 -0.15 3.61 -13.64
N SER A 274 0.53 2.52 -13.99
CA SER A 274 0.58 2.00 -15.36
C SER A 274 -0.75 1.37 -15.77
N VAL A 275 -1.42 0.66 -14.85
CA VAL A 275 -2.71 -0.01 -15.09
C VAL A 275 -3.85 1.00 -15.19
N SER A 276 -3.90 2.00 -14.31
CA SER A 276 -4.99 3.00 -14.29
C SER A 276 -4.96 3.97 -15.48
N GLY A 277 -3.95 3.89 -16.35
CA GLY A 277 -3.79 4.82 -17.48
C GLY A 277 -3.63 6.28 -17.06
N SER A 278 -3.17 6.54 -15.82
CA SER A 278 -3.04 7.89 -15.30
C SER A 278 -2.05 8.68 -16.15
N THR A 279 -2.53 9.75 -16.79
CA THR A 279 -1.71 10.63 -17.65
C THR A 279 -0.75 11.53 -16.85
N ASP A 280 -0.73 11.41 -15.51
CA ASP A 280 0.21 12.17 -14.68
C ASP A 280 1.61 11.54 -14.74
N GLY A 281 2.31 11.84 -15.83
CA GLY A 281 3.71 11.45 -16.02
C GLY A 281 4.63 11.91 -14.88
N GLY A 282 4.25 12.95 -14.13
CA GLY A 282 5.00 13.44 -12.98
C GLY A 282 4.98 12.48 -11.78
N VAL A 283 3.87 11.76 -11.58
CA VAL A 283 3.76 10.75 -10.51
C VAL A 283 4.67 9.55 -10.80
N ALA A 284 4.60 8.99 -12.01
CA ALA A 284 5.44 7.85 -12.39
C ALA A 284 6.94 8.18 -12.29
N GLU A 285 7.34 9.36 -12.78
CA GLU A 285 8.73 9.80 -12.69
C GLU A 285 9.19 10.02 -11.23
N ARG A 286 8.32 10.58 -10.37
CA ARG A 286 8.61 10.72 -8.93
C ARG A 286 8.84 9.37 -8.27
N LEU A 287 7.99 8.37 -8.56
CA LEU A 287 8.11 7.03 -8.01
C LEU A 287 9.40 6.34 -8.48
N ARG A 288 9.74 6.43 -9.78
CA ARG A 288 11.02 5.90 -10.31
C ARG A 288 12.23 6.52 -9.61
N ARG A 289 12.25 7.84 -9.41
CA ARG A 289 13.35 8.50 -8.66
C ARG A 289 13.48 8.00 -7.22
N LYS A 290 12.37 7.65 -6.57
CA LYS A 290 12.38 7.06 -5.22
C LYS A 290 12.92 5.63 -5.25
N LEU A 291 12.49 4.82 -6.23
CA LEU A 291 12.99 3.47 -6.46
C LEU A 291 14.51 3.47 -6.73
N ASP A 292 14.98 4.31 -7.66
CA ASP A 292 16.41 4.47 -7.97
C ASP A 292 17.24 4.88 -6.73
N ARG A 293 16.62 5.59 -5.78
CA ARG A 293 17.26 5.93 -4.50
C ARG A 293 17.35 4.72 -3.58
N VAL A 294 16.29 3.91 -3.50
CA VAL A 294 16.31 2.65 -2.73
C VAL A 294 17.37 1.72 -3.30
N GLU A 295 17.42 1.53 -4.62
CA GLU A 295 18.40 0.66 -5.27
C GLU A 295 19.84 1.12 -5.03
N ARG A 296 20.12 2.42 -5.09
CA ARG A 296 21.45 2.96 -4.73
C ARG A 296 21.79 2.71 -3.26
N ASN A 297 20.82 2.83 -2.36
CA ASN A 297 21.04 2.54 -0.95
C ASN A 297 21.30 1.05 -0.71
N VAL A 298 20.58 0.17 -1.41
CA VAL A 298 20.83 -1.28 -1.39
C VAL A 298 22.24 -1.58 -1.87
N ALA A 299 22.63 -1.07 -3.04
CA ALA A 299 23.98 -1.29 -3.57
C ALA A 299 25.09 -0.76 -2.64
N ALA A 300 24.83 0.32 -1.89
CA ALA A 300 25.77 0.82 -0.88
C ALA A 300 25.80 -0.08 0.38
N LEU A 301 24.63 -0.54 0.83
CA LEU A 301 24.49 -1.48 1.95
C LEU A 301 25.22 -2.80 1.67
N GLU A 302 25.10 -3.31 0.45
CA GLU A 302 25.68 -4.60 0.04
C GLU A 302 27.22 -4.59 0.05
N ARG A 303 27.84 -3.41 -0.09
CA ARG A 303 29.30 -3.20 0.00
C ARG A 303 29.78 -2.76 1.38
N ALA A 304 28.87 -2.22 2.21
CA ALA A 304 29.21 -1.53 3.45
C ALA A 304 30.12 -2.32 4.41
N PRO A 305 29.95 -3.65 4.64
CA PRO A 305 30.84 -4.40 5.51
C PRO A 305 32.29 -4.43 5.02
N VAL A 306 32.50 -4.67 3.72
CA VAL A 306 33.83 -4.74 3.11
C VAL A 306 34.47 -3.36 3.03
N ASP A 307 33.72 -2.34 2.60
CA ASP A 307 34.21 -0.96 2.54
C ASP A 307 34.63 -0.45 3.93
N SER A 308 33.85 -0.75 4.97
CA SER A 308 34.19 -0.40 6.36
C SER A 308 35.47 -1.10 6.83
N ALA A 309 35.67 -2.36 6.43
CA ALA A 309 36.85 -3.13 6.78
C ALA A 309 38.11 -2.57 6.10
N GLU A 310 38.04 -2.25 4.80
CA GLU A 310 39.16 -1.66 4.07
C GLU A 310 39.49 -0.26 4.58
N GLU A 311 38.49 0.58 4.88
CA GLU A 311 38.72 1.90 5.44
C GLU A 311 39.41 1.83 6.81
N ALA A 312 38.97 0.91 7.68
CA ALA A 312 39.60 0.70 8.98
C ALA A 312 41.04 0.20 8.86
N ARG A 313 41.29 -0.72 7.91
CA ARG A 313 42.62 -1.23 7.60
C ARG A 313 43.54 -0.13 7.06
N GLU A 314 43.05 0.74 6.20
CA GLU A 314 43.83 1.86 5.68
C GLU A 314 44.17 2.86 6.79
N ARG A 315 43.18 3.26 7.59
CA ARG A 315 43.43 4.12 8.76
C ARG A 315 44.40 3.50 9.77
N ALA A 316 44.45 2.17 9.88
CA ALA A 316 45.44 1.48 10.71
C ALA A 316 46.87 1.60 10.16
N ARG A 317 47.05 1.70 8.83
CA ARG A 317 48.37 1.90 8.22
C ARG A 317 48.88 3.33 8.40
N GLU A 318 47.97 4.29 8.44
CA GLU A 318 48.29 5.72 8.56
C GLU A 318 48.65 6.16 9.99
N THR A 319 48.29 5.38 11.02
CA THR A 319 48.60 5.71 12.42
C THR A 319 49.88 5.00 12.90
N ASP A 320 50.74 5.78 13.57
CA ASP A 320 51.95 5.30 14.23
C ASP A 320 51.70 4.87 15.69
N ASP A 321 50.55 5.22 16.27
CA ASP A 321 50.15 4.75 17.60
C ASP A 321 49.75 3.27 17.52
N LEU A 322 50.58 2.40 18.11
CA LEU A 322 50.38 0.96 18.08
C LEU A 322 49.09 0.50 18.78
N ARG A 323 48.58 1.24 19.77
CA ARG A 323 47.30 0.91 20.43
C ARG A 323 46.15 1.18 19.46
N GLU A 324 46.10 2.40 18.91
CA GLU A 324 45.08 2.78 17.95
C GLU A 324 45.13 1.88 16.71
N ARG A 325 46.32 1.61 16.18
CA ARG A 325 46.52 0.68 15.06
C ARG A 325 45.93 -0.70 15.36
N GLY A 326 46.17 -1.23 16.56
CA GLY A 326 45.61 -2.50 17.01
C GLY A 326 44.08 -2.48 17.02
N ASP A 327 43.47 -1.45 17.61
CA ASP A 327 42.01 -1.31 17.69
C ASP A 327 41.37 -1.20 16.29
N ARG A 328 42.01 -0.50 15.35
CA ARG A 328 41.53 -0.39 13.97
C ARG A 328 41.64 -1.71 13.19
N LEU A 329 42.71 -2.47 13.40
CA LEU A 329 42.86 -3.79 12.77
C LEU A 329 41.86 -4.81 13.33
N ASP A 330 41.60 -4.76 14.63
CA ASP A 330 40.59 -5.61 15.27
C ASP A 330 39.18 -5.30 14.74
N PHE A 331 38.85 -4.01 14.60
CA PHE A 331 37.61 -3.59 13.95
C PHE A 331 37.53 -4.02 12.49
N ALA A 332 38.61 -3.91 11.72
CA ALA A 332 38.64 -4.39 10.34
C ALA A 332 38.38 -5.90 10.25
N LEU A 333 38.99 -6.68 11.16
CA LEU A 333 38.80 -8.12 11.25
C LEU A 333 37.34 -8.50 11.53
N ASP A 334 36.70 -7.82 12.49
CA ASP A 334 35.27 -7.98 12.80
C ASP A 334 34.38 -7.72 11.57
N ARG A 335 34.65 -6.66 10.82
CA ARG A 335 33.89 -6.33 9.61
C ARG A 335 34.06 -7.34 8.48
N TYR A 336 35.26 -7.84 8.23
CA TYR A 336 35.47 -8.89 7.24
C TYR A 336 34.78 -10.21 7.63
N ARG A 337 34.83 -10.58 8.91
CA ARG A 337 34.11 -11.75 9.43
C ARG A 337 32.61 -11.60 9.24
N THR A 338 32.06 -10.43 9.59
CA THR A 338 30.66 -10.08 9.31
C THR A 338 30.36 -10.27 7.82
N ALA A 339 31.19 -9.79 6.91
CA ALA A 339 31.00 -9.97 5.47
C ALA A 339 31.00 -11.43 5.02
N LEU A 340 31.77 -12.32 5.67
CA LEU A 340 31.78 -13.76 5.39
C LEU A 340 30.58 -14.51 5.97
N GLU A 341 30.08 -14.05 7.12
CA GLU A 341 28.88 -14.58 7.78
C GLU A 341 27.60 -14.17 7.05
N LEU A 342 27.59 -12.98 6.46
CA LEU A 342 26.51 -12.52 5.60
C LEU A 342 26.36 -13.46 4.39
N ASP A 343 25.11 -13.85 4.15
CA ASP A 343 24.71 -14.87 3.17
C ASP A 343 25.33 -16.25 3.32
N TRP A 344 25.86 -16.59 4.51
CA TRP A 344 26.24 -17.97 4.79
C TRP A 344 24.99 -18.87 4.78
N GLY A 345 25.05 -19.97 4.04
CA GLY A 345 23.92 -20.90 3.86
C GLY A 345 22.81 -20.44 2.91
N ARG A 346 22.94 -19.28 2.25
CA ARG A 346 21.97 -18.80 1.25
C ARG A 346 22.40 -19.19 -0.18
N SER A 347 21.42 -19.56 -1.00
CA SER A 347 21.61 -19.87 -2.43
C SER A 347 21.82 -18.61 -3.28
N THR A 348 21.13 -17.51 -2.94
CA THR A 348 21.28 -16.21 -3.60
C THR A 348 22.08 -15.28 -2.71
N ARG A 349 23.15 -14.72 -3.28
CA ARG A 349 24.04 -13.78 -2.60
C ARG A 349 23.45 -12.37 -2.66
N ARG A 350 23.42 -11.68 -1.52
CA ARG A 350 22.96 -10.30 -1.34
C ARG A 350 24.14 -9.35 -1.16
N PHE A 351 25.14 -9.72 -0.38
CA PHE A 351 26.29 -8.85 -0.10
C PHE A 351 27.44 -9.08 -1.07
N GLU A 352 28.09 -7.99 -1.49
CA GLU A 352 29.19 -8.02 -2.45
C GLU A 352 30.50 -8.56 -1.82
N GLY A 353 31.48 -8.85 -2.67
CA GLY A 353 32.86 -9.20 -2.29
C GLY A 353 33.29 -10.62 -2.68
N ASP A 354 34.53 -10.83 -3.08
CA ASP A 354 35.01 -12.20 -3.33
C ASP A 354 35.31 -12.90 -1.99
N ARG A 355 34.66 -14.03 -1.71
CA ARG A 355 34.88 -14.79 -0.46
C ARG A 355 36.32 -15.25 -0.31
N ALA A 356 37.02 -15.56 -1.40
CA ALA A 356 38.43 -15.91 -1.35
C ALA A 356 39.26 -14.68 -0.96
N ALA A 357 39.08 -13.57 -1.67
CA ALA A 357 39.78 -12.32 -1.36
C ALA A 357 39.53 -11.82 0.07
N ILE A 358 38.29 -11.93 0.57
CA ILE A 358 37.95 -11.56 1.95
C ILE A 358 38.67 -12.47 2.96
N ARG A 359 38.77 -13.78 2.70
CA ARG A 359 39.54 -14.69 3.58
C ARG A 359 41.03 -14.35 3.58
N ASP A 360 41.59 -14.05 2.42
CA ASP A 360 42.98 -13.61 2.31
C ASP A 360 43.22 -12.30 3.08
N ALA A 361 42.26 -11.37 3.03
CA ALA A 361 42.28 -10.13 3.80
C ALA A 361 42.19 -10.38 5.31
N VAL A 362 41.30 -11.29 5.76
CA VAL A 362 41.19 -11.74 7.16
C VAL A 362 42.53 -12.27 7.66
N ASP A 363 43.15 -13.16 6.90
CA ASP A 363 44.45 -13.74 7.23
C ASP A 363 45.55 -12.67 7.33
N ALA A 364 45.57 -11.70 6.41
CA ALA A 364 46.54 -10.61 6.43
C ALA A 364 46.33 -9.70 7.66
N VAL A 365 45.10 -9.24 7.90
CA VAL A 365 44.76 -8.36 9.02
C VAL A 365 45.01 -9.04 10.36
N ALA A 366 44.71 -10.34 10.50
CA ALA A 366 44.96 -11.07 11.73
C ALA A 366 46.46 -11.15 12.06
N ARG A 367 47.32 -11.40 11.06
CA ARG A 367 48.78 -11.38 11.26
C ARG A 367 49.28 -9.99 11.67
N ASP A 368 48.81 -8.95 10.99
CA ASP A 368 49.16 -7.55 11.31
C ASP A 368 48.70 -7.14 12.71
N LEU A 369 47.50 -7.57 13.13
CA LEU A 369 46.95 -7.32 14.47
C LEU A 369 47.82 -7.97 15.54
N VAL A 370 48.13 -9.26 15.39
CA VAL A 370 48.96 -10.02 16.33
C VAL A 370 50.33 -9.39 16.47
N GLU A 371 50.96 -9.02 15.35
CA GLU A 371 52.27 -8.36 15.39
C GLU A 371 52.20 -6.98 16.06
N THR A 372 51.21 -6.17 15.70
CA THR A 372 51.04 -4.82 16.25
C THR A 372 50.84 -4.86 17.77
N ARG A 373 49.94 -5.70 18.28
CA ARG A 373 49.68 -5.82 19.72
C ARG A 373 50.88 -6.41 20.48
N ARG A 374 51.66 -7.32 19.87
CA ARG A 374 52.93 -7.79 20.45
C ARG A 374 53.99 -6.69 20.54
N ARG A 375 54.11 -5.84 19.50
CA ARG A 375 55.02 -4.69 19.52
C ARG A 375 54.59 -3.67 20.56
N TYR A 376 53.28 -3.37 20.67
CA TYR A 376 52.72 -2.51 21.71
C TYR A 376 53.04 -3.04 23.11
N ALA A 377 52.76 -4.32 23.37
CA ALA A 377 53.04 -4.94 24.65
C ALA A 377 54.53 -4.91 25.00
N THR A 378 55.41 -5.20 24.03
CA THR A 378 56.87 -5.09 24.23
C THR A 378 57.29 -3.67 24.60
N TRP A 379 56.73 -2.66 23.94
CA TRP A 379 57.01 -1.25 24.25
C TRP A 379 56.53 -0.89 25.66
N ARG A 380 55.29 -1.26 26.02
CA ARG A 380 54.73 -1.04 27.37
C ARG A 380 55.55 -1.74 28.45
N VAL A 381 56.00 -2.98 28.22
CA VAL A 381 56.88 -3.69 29.17
C VAL A 381 58.18 -2.94 29.39
N ARG A 382 58.83 -2.45 28.33
CA ARG A 382 60.06 -1.65 28.47
C ARG A 382 59.82 -0.36 29.26
N THR A 383 58.77 0.38 28.94
CA THR A 383 58.39 1.59 29.70
C THR A 383 58.05 1.27 31.15
N GLY A 384 57.42 0.13 31.40
CA GLY A 384 57.13 -0.36 32.76
C GLY A 384 58.40 -0.71 33.53
N ASP A 385 59.38 -1.35 32.87
CA ASP A 385 60.68 -1.66 33.44
C ASP A 385 61.45 -0.36 33.78
N ASP A 386 61.45 0.63 32.90
CA ASP A 386 62.04 1.96 33.16
C ASP A 386 61.40 2.63 34.39
N HIS A 387 60.06 2.65 34.46
CA HIS A 387 59.35 3.20 35.62
C HIS A 387 59.62 2.45 36.92
N ARG A 388 59.78 1.13 36.85
CA ARG A 388 60.13 0.30 38.00
C ARG A 388 61.53 0.63 38.51
N GLU A 389 62.50 0.81 37.61
CA GLU A 389 63.87 1.21 37.95
C GLU A 389 63.93 2.61 38.59
N GLU A 390 63.03 3.51 38.20
CA GLU A 390 62.84 4.83 38.81
C GLU A 390 62.05 4.80 40.14
N GLY A 391 61.61 3.63 40.62
CA GLY A 391 60.79 3.48 41.83
C GLY A 391 59.34 3.94 41.69
N ARG A 392 58.84 4.14 40.47
CA ARG A 392 57.47 4.59 40.17
C ARG A 392 56.52 3.39 40.00
N THR A 393 56.36 2.60 41.06
CA THR A 393 55.63 1.30 41.07
C THR A 393 54.26 1.36 40.40
N ALA A 394 53.40 2.32 40.76
CA ALA A 394 52.05 2.43 40.19
C ALA A 394 52.03 2.69 38.67
N ARG A 395 53.04 3.43 38.15
CA ARG A 395 53.17 3.66 36.70
C ARG A 395 53.67 2.41 35.98
N ALA A 396 54.62 1.69 36.58
CA ALA A 396 55.09 0.41 36.05
C ALA A 396 53.96 -0.61 35.96
N GLU A 397 53.16 -0.72 37.02
CA GLU A 397 52.00 -1.60 37.10
C GLU A 397 50.96 -1.29 36.01
N SER A 398 50.61 -0.01 35.81
CA SER A 398 49.73 0.41 34.71
C SER A 398 50.28 0.01 33.34
N CYS A 399 51.59 0.15 33.11
CA CYS A 399 52.20 -0.27 31.85
C CYS A 399 52.11 -1.77 31.62
N TYR A 400 52.38 -2.58 32.65
CA TYR A 400 52.26 -4.03 32.52
C TYR A 400 50.81 -4.50 32.37
N ARG A 401 49.84 -3.84 33.00
CA ARG A 401 48.41 -4.12 32.76
C ARG A 401 48.03 -3.88 31.31
N ASP A 402 48.37 -2.72 30.74
CA ASP A 402 48.11 -2.43 29.32
C ASP A 402 48.74 -3.49 28.39
N ALA A 403 49.98 -3.92 28.68
CA ALA A 403 50.64 -4.97 27.92
C ALA A 403 49.92 -6.33 28.05
N TYR A 404 49.50 -6.68 29.27
CA TYR A 404 48.81 -7.93 29.57
C TYR A 404 47.43 -7.99 28.91
N ASP A 405 46.67 -6.90 28.97
CA ASP A 405 45.34 -6.78 28.37
C ASP A 405 45.43 -6.89 26.84
N ALA A 406 46.33 -6.13 26.21
CA ALA A 406 46.53 -6.19 24.76
C ALA A 406 46.91 -7.60 24.28
N LEU A 407 47.78 -8.31 25.01
CA LEU A 407 48.10 -9.70 24.69
C LEU A 407 46.90 -10.62 24.93
N GLY A 408 46.18 -10.44 26.04
CA GLY A 408 44.99 -11.22 26.40
C GLY A 408 43.90 -11.17 25.33
N GLU A 409 43.56 -9.97 24.87
CA GLU A 409 42.58 -9.73 23.80
C GLU A 409 42.99 -10.37 22.45
N THR A 410 44.29 -10.62 22.26
CA THR A 410 44.83 -11.18 21.01
C THR A 410 44.89 -12.71 21.00
N VAL A 411 44.81 -13.37 22.17
CA VAL A 411 44.93 -14.84 22.27
C VAL A 411 43.85 -15.56 21.43
N ALA A 412 42.60 -15.10 21.50
CA ALA A 412 41.51 -15.74 20.77
C ALA A 412 41.66 -15.59 19.24
N PRO A 413 41.85 -14.38 18.68
CA PRO A 413 42.19 -14.22 17.26
C PRO A 413 43.42 -15.02 16.82
N ALA A 414 44.49 -15.03 17.62
CA ALA A 414 45.71 -15.78 17.29
C ALA A 414 45.46 -17.29 17.24
N ARG A 415 44.71 -17.85 18.19
CA ARG A 415 44.40 -19.29 18.20
C ARG A 415 43.66 -19.73 16.95
N GLU A 416 42.75 -18.90 16.47
CA GLU A 416 41.87 -19.22 15.34
C GLU A 416 42.55 -18.96 13.99
N LEU A 417 43.24 -17.82 13.84
CA LEU A 417 43.67 -17.32 12.53
C LEU A 417 45.20 -17.30 12.36
N VAL A 418 45.97 -17.30 13.45
CA VAL A 418 47.44 -17.24 13.41
C VAL A 418 48.06 -18.21 14.44
N PRO A 419 47.76 -19.52 14.35
CA PRO A 419 48.11 -20.48 15.40
C PRO A 419 49.61 -20.56 15.68
N ASP A 420 50.45 -20.35 14.65
CA ASP A 420 51.91 -20.33 14.78
C ASP A 420 52.43 -19.24 15.73
N ALA A 421 51.65 -18.18 15.98
CA ALA A 421 52.02 -17.10 16.89
C ALA A 421 51.49 -17.29 18.32
N LEU A 422 50.60 -18.27 18.55
CA LEU A 422 49.88 -18.45 19.81
C LEU A 422 50.80 -18.73 20.99
N ASP A 423 51.76 -19.64 20.82
CA ASP A 423 52.69 -20.03 21.88
C ASP A 423 53.57 -18.84 22.31
N ALA A 424 54.13 -18.13 21.32
CA ALA A 424 54.96 -16.95 21.57
C ALA A 424 54.18 -15.82 22.26
N LEU A 425 52.90 -15.65 21.90
CA LEU A 425 52.03 -14.65 22.49
C LEU A 425 51.62 -15.00 23.92
N THR A 426 51.29 -16.27 24.18
CA THR A 426 50.95 -16.77 25.52
C THR A 426 52.15 -16.69 26.45
N ALA A 427 53.34 -17.12 26.00
CA ALA A 427 54.57 -16.99 26.76
C ALA A 427 54.91 -15.53 27.10
N HIS A 428 54.69 -14.59 26.17
CA HIS A 428 54.88 -13.16 26.45
C HIS A 428 53.90 -12.69 27.53
N ARG A 429 52.62 -13.07 27.41
CA ARG A 429 51.59 -12.71 28.39
C ARG A 429 51.92 -13.23 29.79
N ASP A 430 52.34 -14.48 29.90
CA ASP A 430 52.75 -15.09 31.17
C ASP A 430 53.95 -14.37 31.77
N ALA A 431 54.93 -13.99 30.95
CA ALA A 431 56.08 -13.20 31.40
C ALA A 431 55.69 -11.79 31.91
N VAL A 432 54.60 -11.20 31.41
CA VAL A 432 54.05 -9.93 31.93
C VAL A 432 53.27 -10.16 33.22
N ALA A 433 52.50 -11.25 33.31
CA ALA A 433 51.81 -11.64 34.53
C ALA A 433 52.79 -11.90 35.69
N ASP A 434 53.94 -12.51 35.40
CA ASP A 434 55.03 -12.70 36.36
C ASP A 434 55.57 -11.37 36.90
N ARG A 435 55.70 -10.35 36.04
CA ARG A 435 56.15 -9.01 36.44
C ARG A 435 55.13 -8.33 37.34
N LEU A 436 53.84 -8.41 37.00
CA LEU A 436 52.75 -7.89 37.83
C LEU A 436 52.77 -8.53 39.22
N ARG A 437 52.86 -9.87 39.31
CA ARG A 437 52.95 -10.59 40.59
C ARG A 437 54.16 -10.18 41.43
N ARG A 438 55.30 -9.87 40.80
CA ARG A 438 56.50 -9.42 41.52
C ARG A 438 56.33 -8.03 42.11
N LEU A 439 55.65 -7.11 41.42
CA LEU A 439 55.35 -5.77 41.95
C LEU A 439 54.51 -5.86 43.23
N ASP A 440 53.46 -6.69 43.22
CA ASP A 440 52.59 -6.91 44.39
C ASP A 440 53.38 -7.42 45.60
N THR A 441 54.33 -8.34 45.39
CA THR A 441 55.17 -8.86 46.48
C THR A 441 56.22 -7.88 47.01
N THR A 442 56.50 -6.79 46.29
CA THR A 442 57.53 -5.82 46.70
C THR A 442 56.95 -4.70 47.58
N ASP A 443 55.65 -4.36 47.42
CA ASP A 443 54.95 -3.41 48.31
C ASP A 443 54.71 -3.99 49.71
N ASP A 444 54.61 -5.32 49.85
CA ASP A 444 54.39 -6.02 51.12
C ASP A 444 55.69 -6.25 51.93
N GLN A 445 56.86 -5.85 51.38
CA GLN A 445 58.15 -5.90 52.07
C GLN A 445 58.63 -4.52 52.55
N THR A 446 57.72 -3.65 52.99
CA THR A 446 58.12 -2.54 53.86
C THR A 446 58.63 -3.14 55.17
N PRO A 447 59.93 -3.02 55.53
CA PRO A 447 60.44 -3.64 56.74
C PRO A 447 59.80 -2.93 57.94
N ILE A 448 59.01 -3.65 58.74
CA ILE A 448 58.68 -3.20 60.09
C ILE A 448 60.03 -3.09 60.83
N PRO A 449 60.45 -1.90 61.29
CA PRO A 449 61.67 -1.79 62.05
C PRO A 449 61.45 -2.54 63.37
N SER A 450 62.06 -3.71 63.49
CA SER A 450 62.18 -4.43 64.75
C SER A 450 63.17 -3.68 65.63
N GLY A 451 62.65 -2.67 66.34
CA GLY A 451 63.30 -2.10 67.51
C GLY A 451 62.99 -2.97 68.73
N SER A 452 63.95 -3.83 69.09
CA SER A 452 63.95 -4.58 70.34
C SER A 452 64.61 -3.78 71.47
N HIS A 453 63.96 -3.82 72.64
CA HIS A 453 64.43 -3.61 74.02
C HIS A 453 64.81 -2.21 74.52
#